data_AF-A0A7G7CSL7-F1
#
_entry.id   AF-A0A7G7CSL7-F1
#
_cell.length_a   1.000
_cell.length_b   1.000
_cell.length_c   1.000
_cell.angle_alpha   90.00
_cell.angle_beta   90.00
_cell.angle_gamma   90.00
#
_symmetry.space_group_name_H-M   'P 1'
#
loop_
_entity.id
_entity.type
_entity.pdbx_description
1 polymer ?
#
loop_
_entity_poly.entity_id
_entity_poly.type
_entity_poly.pdbx_seq_one_letter_code
_entity_poly.pdbx_strand_id
1 'polypeptide(L)' 'MQSLLCQLMDYELTAQQEEEIRKRLCECHDCNDRLASEELIRSLVRKCDSSTAAPEHLRERITVQLRYSETRVWRE' A
#
# COMPACT_ATOMS: atom_id res chain seq x y z
N MET A 1 -0.72 17.03 -0.93
CA MET A 1 0.45 16.19 -1.23
C MET A 1 0.40 14.81 -0.60
N GLN A 2 0.09 14.66 0.70
CA GLN A 2 -0.01 13.33 1.35
C GLN A 2 -0.86 12.31 0.58
N SER A 3 -2.05 12.71 0.12
CA SER A 3 -2.96 11.80 -0.59
C SER A 3 -2.37 11.27 -1.90
N LEU A 4 -1.61 12.09 -2.64
CA LEU A 4 -0.97 11.67 -3.89
C LEU A 4 0.15 10.66 -3.64
N LEU A 5 0.92 10.86 -2.56
CA LEU A 5 1.94 9.91 -2.12
C LEU A 5 1.30 8.56 -1.77
N CYS A 6 0.20 8.56 -1.01
CA CYS A 6 -0.54 7.34 -0.69
C CYS A 6 -1.06 6.63 -1.95
N GLN A 7 -1.70 7.37 -2.87
CA GLN A 7 -2.23 6.81 -4.12
C GLN A 7 -1.14 6.15 -4.98
N LEU A 8 0.02 6.80 -5.14
CA LEU A 8 1.16 6.23 -5.88
C LEU A 8 1.66 4.92 -5.23
N MET A 9 1.50 4.83 -3.92
CA MET A 9 2.00 3.76 -3.07
C MET A 9 1.03 2.59 -2.89
N ASP A 10 -0.23 2.72 -3.31
CA ASP A 10 -1.23 1.66 -3.20
C ASP A 10 -1.26 0.73 -4.43
N TYR A 11 -0.50 1.05 -5.49
CA TYR A 11 -0.39 0.26 -6.74
C TYR A 11 -1.72 0.03 -7.48
N GLU A 12 -2.75 0.85 -7.20
CA GLU A 12 -4.08 0.77 -7.83
C GLU A 12 -4.22 1.66 -9.08
N LEU A 13 -3.12 2.26 -9.53
CA LEU A 13 -3.10 3.26 -10.60
C LEU A 13 -2.69 2.66 -11.94
N THR A 14 -3.17 3.28 -13.02
CA THR A 14 -2.62 3.05 -14.35
C THR A 14 -1.24 3.72 -14.48
N ALA A 15 -0.40 3.22 -15.39
CA ALA A 15 0.92 3.80 -15.65
C ALA A 15 0.87 5.30 -16.00
N GLN A 16 -0.20 5.74 -16.68
CA GLN A 16 -0.39 7.16 -16.99
C GLN A 16 -0.64 8.00 -15.73
N GLN A 17 -1.48 7.51 -14.80
CA GLN A 17 -1.77 8.20 -13.55
C GLN A 17 -0.56 8.24 -12.61
N GLU A 18 0.23 7.16 -12.57
CA GLU A 18 1.48 7.14 -11.79
C GLU A 18 2.45 8.23 -12.25
N GLU A 19 2.66 8.36 -13.57
CA GLU A 19 3.56 9.36 -14.13
C GLU A 19 3.09 10.80 -13.82
N GLU A 20 1.78 11.05 -13.91
CA GLU A 20 1.21 12.35 -13.59
C GLU A 20 1.41 12.72 -12.10
N ILE A 21 1.22 11.74 -11.21
CA ILE A 21 1.43 11.92 -9.78
C ILE A 21 2.91 12.13 -9.46
N ARG A 22 3.81 11.37 -10.09
CA ARG A 22 5.28 11.56 -9.94
C ARG A 22 5.70 12.96 -10.34
N LYS A 23 5.23 13.47 -11.50
CA LYS A 23 5.50 14.85 -11.93
C LYS A 23 5.06 15.88 -10.89
N ARG A 24 3.85 15.70 -10.34
CA ARG A 24 3.31 16.59 -9.29
C ARG A 24 4.15 16.56 -8.00
N LEU A 25 4.65 15.38 -7.63
CA LEU A 25 5.50 15.22 -6.44
C LEU A 25 6.87 15.89 -6.62
N CYS A 26 7.44 15.84 -7.84
CA CYS A 26 8.71 16.49 -8.17
C CYS A 26 8.67 18.02 -8.09
N GLU A 27 7.49 18.65 -8.21
CA GLU A 27 7.32 20.10 -8.06
C GLU A 27 7.56 20.58 -6.61
N CYS A 28 7.55 19.67 -5.63
CA CYS A 28 7.79 19.98 -4.22
C CYS A 28 8.95 19.15 -3.67
N HIS A 29 10.05 19.82 -3.31
CA HIS A 29 11.28 19.20 -2.81
C HIS A 29 11.03 18.24 -1.63
N ASP A 30 10.32 18.69 -0.59
CA ASP A 30 10.01 17.86 0.58
C ASP A 30 9.18 16.62 0.24
N CYS A 31 8.29 16.72 -0.74
CA CYS A 31 7.46 15.61 -1.18
C CYS A 31 8.27 14.59 -2.00
N ASN A 32 9.20 15.06 -2.82
CA ASN A 32 10.11 14.22 -3.59
C ASN A 32 11.08 13.46 -2.68
N ASP A 33 11.66 14.13 -1.68
CA ASP A 33 12.58 13.49 -0.72
C ASP A 33 11.85 12.44 0.13
N ARG A 34 10.59 12.74 0.49
CA ARG A 34 9.73 11.78 1.16
C ARG A 34 9.40 10.57 0.26
N LEU A 35 9.09 10.79 -1.02
CA LEU A 35 8.86 9.71 -1.97
C LEU A 35 10.07 8.77 -2.04
N ALA A 36 11.28 9.33 -2.20
CA ALA A 36 12.51 8.54 -2.23
C ALA A 36 12.71 7.70 -0.96
N SER A 37 12.40 8.28 0.20
CA SER A 37 12.49 7.58 1.49
C SER A 37 11.49 6.41 1.59
N GLU A 38 10.24 6.63 1.19
CA GLU A 38 9.20 5.59 1.19
C GLU A 38 9.51 4.45 0.23
N GLU A 39 10.00 4.76 -0.98
CA GLU A 39 10.42 3.77 -1.96
C GLU A 39 11.60 2.93 -1.44
N LEU A 40 12.57 3.56 -0.79
CA LEU A 40 13.68 2.86 -0.13
C LEU A 40 13.17 1.91 0.96
N ILE A 41 12.36 2.40 1.90
CA ILE A 41 11.80 1.59 3.00
C ILE A 41 11.01 0.40 2.44
N ARG A 42 10.15 0.63 1.46
CA ARG A 42 9.36 -0.43 0.83
C ARG A 42 10.22 -1.45 0.09
N SER A 43 11.30 -1.01 -0.55
CA SER A 43 12.27 -1.93 -1.16
C SER A 43 12.94 -2.82 -0.11
N LEU A 44 13.24 -2.28 1.08
CA LEU A 44 13.81 -3.05 2.19
C LEU A 44 12.79 -4.02 2.78
N VAL A 45 11.54 -3.59 3.00
CA VAL A 45 10.46 -4.46 3.48
C VAL A 45 10.16 -5.58 2.49
N ARG A 46 10.15 -5.31 1.18
CA ARG A 46 9.99 -6.34 0.14
C ARG A 46 11.16 -7.33 0.12
N LYS A 47 12.36 -6.89 0.49
CA LYS A 47 13.55 -7.74 0.60
C LYS A 47 13.60 -8.55 1.90
N CYS A 48 12.80 -8.23 2.92
CA CYS A 48 12.60 -9.12 4.06
C CYS A 48 11.88 -10.38 3.60
N ASP A 49 12.69 -11.36 3.20
CA ASP A 49 12.44 -12.79 3.07
C ASP A 49 10.99 -13.18 2.78
N SER A 50 10.64 -13.21 1.48
CA SER A 50 9.51 -14.00 0.97
C SER A 50 9.65 -15.51 1.27
N SER A 51 10.82 -15.95 1.75
CA SER A 51 11.10 -17.29 2.29
C SER A 51 10.55 -17.51 3.70
N THR A 52 10.29 -16.44 4.47
CA THR A 52 9.59 -16.52 5.75
C THR A 52 8.09 -16.48 5.47
N ALA A 53 7.56 -17.59 4.94
CA ALA A 53 6.11 -17.74 4.80
C ALA A 53 5.46 -17.55 6.18
N ALA A 54 4.37 -16.77 6.23
CA ALA A 54 3.55 -16.71 7.43
C ALA A 54 3.16 -18.15 7.84
N PRO A 55 3.25 -18.51 9.14
CA PRO A 55 2.92 -19.84 9.59
C PRO A 55 1.55 -20.29 9.10
N GLU A 56 1.42 -21.57 8.72
CA GLU A 56 0.21 -22.13 8.10
C GLU A 56 -1.06 -21.83 8.91
N HIS A 57 -1.01 -22.06 10.23
CA HIS A 57 -2.12 -21.77 11.14
C HIS A 57 -2.58 -20.29 11.09
N LEU A 58 -1.66 -19.36 10.83
CA LEU A 58 -1.95 -17.93 10.78
C LEU A 58 -2.57 -17.57 9.42
N ARG A 59 -2.13 -18.21 8.34
CA ARG A 59 -2.73 -18.08 6.99
C ARG A 59 -4.15 -18.62 6.95
N GLU A 60 -4.39 -19.79 7.55
CA GLU A 60 -5.70 -20.41 7.66
C GLU A 60 -6.67 -19.53 8.45
N ARG A 61 -6.25 -19.07 9.63
CA ARG A 61 -7.07 -18.19 10.49
C ARG A 61 -7.48 -16.90 9.78
N ILE A 62 -6.53 -16.23 9.12
CA ILE A 62 -6.83 -14.99 8.36
C ILE A 62 -7.79 -15.28 7.20
N THR A 63 -7.58 -16.38 6.47
CA THR A 63 -8.46 -16.77 5.35
C THR A 63 -9.89 -17.06 5.82
N VAL A 64 -10.06 -17.71 6.97
CA VAL A 64 -11.37 -17.97 7.57
C VAL A 64 -12.02 -16.67 8.05
N GLN A 65 -11.28 -15.78 8.70
CA GLN A 65 -11.80 -14.50 9.20
C GLN A 65 -12.25 -13.56 8.08
N LEU A 66 -11.51 -13.49 6.97
CA LEU A 66 -11.90 -12.67 5.81
C LEU A 66 -13.20 -13.13 5.14
N ARG A 67 -13.58 -14.42 5.28
CA ARG A 67 -14.85 -14.94 4.75
C ARG A 67 -16.06 -14.53 5.59
N TYR A 68 -15.88 -14.03 6.80
CA TYR A 68 -16.95 -13.64 7.69
C TYR A 68 -16.96 -12.12 7.91
N SER A 69 -17.62 -11.39 7.01
CA SER A 69 -18.02 -9.99 7.24
C SER A 69 -19.54 -9.93 7.36
N GLU A 70 -20.05 -9.90 8.60
CA GLU A 70 -21.46 -9.61 8.85
C GLU A 70 -21.67 -8.08 8.86
N THR A 71 -22.28 -7.54 7.82
CA THR A 71 -22.76 -6.15 7.81
C THR A 71 -24.16 -6.10 8.40
N ARG A 72 -24.28 -5.66 9.65
CA ARG A 72 -25.59 -5.32 10.24
C ARG A 72 -25.99 -3.92 9.81
N VAL A 73 -26.99 -3.86 8.94
CA VAL A 73 -27.65 -2.61 8.57
C VAL A 73 -28.79 -2.40 9.55
N TRP A 74 -28.70 -1.37 10.39
CA TRP A 74 -29.82 -0.90 11.21
C TRP A 74 -30.71 0.00 10.34
N ARG A 75 -32.02 -0.23 10.38
CA ARG A 75 -33.02 0.69 9.82
C ARG A 75 -33.97 1.11 10.93
N GLU A 76 -33.93 2.41 11.21
CA GLU A 76 -34.82 3.28 12.01
C GLU A 76 -34.92 3.04 13.53
#